data_AF-U1F748-F1
#
_entry.id   AF-U1F748-F1
#
_cell.length_a   1.000
_cell.length_b   1.000
_cell.length_c   1.000
_cell.angle_alpha   90.00
_cell.angle_beta   90.00
_cell.angle_gamma   90.00
#
_symmetry.space_group_name_H-M   'P 1'
#
loop_
_entity.id
_entity.type
_entity.pdbx_description
1 polymer ?
#
loop_
_entity_poly.entity_id
_entity_poly.type
_entity_poly.pdbx_seq_one_letter_code
_entity_poly.pdbx_strand_id
1 'polypeptide(L)'
;MDLQPFTSADVAAVRDQLGREPRAVAGVAWRCPCGRPGVIATEPRLPNGSPFPTTYYLTCPRAASLIGRLEASGLMAQMTERLAEDPELAEVYQAAHERYLADRAQIAAEQGTGPVAQIEGISAGGMPTRVKCLHALTAQALASGPGVNPLGDEVVAELGGFWTNPCHPEHVDPERPAAPENPDDSELPDNPEPRRRSESPVSYESGSSQDHATSPAHPSEHHESEAS
;
A
#
# COMPACT_ATOMS: atom_id res chain seq x y z
N MET A 1 12.58 2.33 2.38
CA MET A 1 13.34 1.89 1.19
C MET A 1 14.63 2.70 1.02
N ASP A 2 15.53 2.23 0.16
CA ASP A 2 16.69 2.99 -0.35
C ASP A 2 16.42 3.29 -1.83
N LEU A 3 16.67 4.52 -2.28
CA LEU A 3 16.30 4.99 -3.61
C LEU A 3 17.50 5.45 -4.41
N GLN A 4 17.64 4.90 -5.63
CA GLN A 4 18.68 5.35 -6.53
C GLN A 4 18.33 6.74 -7.10
N PRO A 5 19.30 7.67 -7.20
CA PRO A 5 19.06 8.99 -7.76
C PRO A 5 18.43 8.95 -9.16
N PHE A 6 17.42 9.78 -9.37
CA PHE A 6 16.79 9.97 -10.67
C PHE A 6 17.53 11.06 -11.45
N THR A 7 18.39 10.65 -12.38
CA THR A 7 19.28 11.56 -13.12
C THR A 7 18.60 12.17 -14.33
N SER A 8 19.20 13.21 -14.94
CA SER A 8 18.71 13.78 -16.21
C SER A 8 18.71 12.78 -17.37
N ALA A 9 19.59 11.78 -17.36
CA ALA A 9 19.56 10.65 -18.28
C ALA A 9 18.38 9.72 -18.02
N ASP A 10 18.01 9.52 -16.75
CA ASP A 10 16.83 8.75 -16.36
C ASP A 10 15.52 9.47 -16.71
N VAL A 11 15.45 10.80 -16.55
CA VAL A 11 14.32 11.62 -17.02
C VAL A 11 14.08 11.40 -18.53
N ALA A 12 15.14 11.47 -19.34
CA ALA A 12 15.04 11.22 -20.76
C ALA A 12 14.60 9.77 -21.07
N ALA A 13 15.24 8.78 -20.44
CA ALA A 13 14.89 7.38 -20.63
C ALA A 13 13.44 7.06 -20.23
N VAL A 14 12.94 7.61 -19.11
CA VAL A 14 11.56 7.41 -18.65
C VAL A 14 10.55 8.14 -19.54
N ARG A 15 10.87 9.35 -20.03
CA ARG A 15 10.03 10.05 -21.01
C ARG A 15 9.87 9.21 -22.28
N ASP A 16 10.97 8.70 -22.84
CA ASP A 16 10.94 7.81 -24.01
C ASP A 16 10.06 6.57 -23.73
N GLN A 17 10.25 5.94 -22.56
CA GLN A 17 9.54 4.71 -22.16
C GLN A 17 8.02 4.89 -21.98
N LEU A 18 7.59 6.04 -21.43
CA LEU A 18 6.18 6.34 -21.11
C LEU A 18 5.44 7.09 -22.22
N GLY A 19 6.16 7.75 -23.14
CA GLY A 19 5.58 8.66 -24.15
C GLY A 19 5.16 10.03 -23.59
N ARG A 20 5.50 10.33 -22.34
CA ARG A 20 5.15 11.57 -21.61
C ARG A 20 6.19 11.89 -20.55
N GLU A 21 6.31 13.15 -20.16
CA GLU A 21 7.22 13.53 -19.06
C GLU A 21 6.84 12.80 -17.75
N PRO A 22 7.82 12.30 -16.99
CA PRO A 22 7.59 11.74 -15.66
C PRO A 22 7.04 12.79 -14.69
N ARG A 23 6.19 12.37 -13.75
CA ARG A 23 5.56 13.24 -12.74
C ARG A 23 5.93 12.76 -11.35
N ALA A 24 6.17 13.69 -10.43
CA ALA A 24 6.24 13.42 -8.98
C ALA A 24 7.20 12.28 -8.61
N VAL A 25 8.44 12.30 -9.13
CA VAL A 25 9.38 11.18 -9.01
C VAL A 25 10.37 11.39 -7.87
N ALA A 26 10.25 10.56 -6.83
CA ALA A 26 11.17 10.56 -5.68
C ALA A 26 12.51 9.87 -5.98
N GLY A 27 12.52 8.88 -6.90
CA GLY A 27 13.75 8.17 -7.27
C GLY A 27 13.53 7.00 -8.23
N VAL A 28 14.60 6.29 -8.58
CA VAL A 28 14.53 5.00 -9.30
C VAL A 28 14.47 3.87 -8.28
N ALA A 29 13.35 3.15 -8.28
CA ALA A 29 13.11 2.05 -7.35
C ALA A 29 13.71 0.72 -7.84
N TRP A 30 13.72 0.50 -9.16
CA TRP A 30 14.40 -0.65 -9.77
C TRP A 30 14.98 -0.28 -11.15
N ARG A 31 16.25 -0.67 -11.37
CA ARG A 31 16.88 -0.60 -12.69
C ARG A 31 16.80 -1.95 -13.37
N CYS A 32 16.36 -1.93 -14.63
CA CYS A 32 16.40 -3.08 -15.50
C CYS A 32 17.87 -3.50 -15.75
N PRO A 33 18.19 -4.79 -15.92
CA PRO A 33 19.56 -5.23 -16.26
C PRO A 33 20.16 -4.60 -17.54
N CYS A 34 19.37 -3.93 -18.39
CA CYS A 34 19.86 -3.07 -19.47
C CYS A 34 20.27 -1.64 -19.04
N GLY A 35 20.39 -1.38 -17.73
CA GLY A 35 20.82 -0.11 -17.11
C GLY A 35 19.74 0.98 -16.99
N ARG A 36 18.73 0.95 -17.87
CA ARG A 36 17.59 1.89 -17.84
C ARG A 36 16.70 1.67 -16.60
N PRO A 37 16.05 2.72 -16.06
CA PRO A 37 14.96 2.55 -15.09
C PRO A 37 13.91 1.56 -15.62
N GLY A 38 13.42 0.69 -14.74
CA GLY A 38 12.29 -0.20 -15.01
C GLY A 38 11.11 0.03 -14.08
N VAL A 39 11.38 0.48 -12.85
CA VAL A 39 10.39 1.01 -11.90
C VAL A 39 10.93 2.31 -11.30
N ILE A 40 10.10 3.35 -11.26
CA ILE A 40 10.35 4.58 -10.51
C ILE A 40 9.51 4.60 -9.23
N ALA A 41 10.00 5.27 -8.20
CA ALA A 41 9.22 5.61 -7.02
C ALA A 41 8.62 7.00 -7.14
N THR A 42 7.38 7.16 -6.72
CA THR A 42 6.61 8.40 -6.87
C THR A 42 6.11 8.95 -5.54
N GLU A 43 6.14 10.28 -5.42
CA GLU A 43 5.57 11.04 -4.29
C GLU A 43 4.06 10.79 -4.18
N PRO A 44 3.47 10.88 -2.97
CA PRO A 44 2.04 10.67 -2.77
C PRO A 44 1.16 11.84 -3.27
N ARG A 45 1.75 12.86 -3.90
CA ARG A 45 1.09 14.03 -4.48
C ARG A 45 1.67 14.35 -5.85
N LEU A 46 0.82 14.77 -6.78
CA LEU A 46 1.23 15.40 -8.04
C LEU A 46 1.61 16.88 -7.82
N PRO A 47 2.36 17.53 -8.74
CA PRO A 47 2.78 18.94 -8.58
C PRO A 47 1.64 19.97 -8.52
N ASN A 48 0.41 19.58 -8.84
CA ASN A 48 -0.80 20.39 -8.68
C ASN A 48 -1.48 20.20 -7.30
N GLY A 49 -0.91 19.38 -6.40
CA GLY A 49 -1.43 19.05 -5.08
C GLY A 49 -2.39 17.86 -5.01
N SER A 50 -2.87 17.34 -6.17
CA SER A 50 -3.73 16.15 -6.24
C SER A 50 -3.04 14.93 -5.62
N PRO A 51 -3.79 13.99 -4.99
CA PRO A 51 -3.22 12.74 -4.50
C PRO A 51 -2.66 11.89 -5.64
N PHE A 52 -1.66 11.06 -5.34
CA PHE A 52 -1.11 10.06 -6.27
C PHE A 52 -0.94 8.74 -5.48
N PRO A 53 -1.89 7.78 -5.58
CA PRO A 53 -1.84 6.54 -4.80
C PRO A 53 -0.77 5.57 -5.30
N THR A 54 -0.42 5.63 -6.60
CA THR A 54 0.68 4.86 -7.19
C THR A 54 2.03 5.34 -6.63
N THR A 55 2.78 4.44 -6.00
CA THR A 55 4.11 4.68 -5.42
C THR A 55 5.22 3.95 -6.17
N TYR A 56 4.91 2.80 -6.78
CA TYR A 56 5.81 2.10 -7.68
C TYR A 56 5.20 2.13 -9.08
N TYR A 57 5.78 2.92 -9.99
CA TYR A 57 5.31 3.04 -11.36
C TYR A 57 6.23 2.28 -12.31
N LEU A 58 5.71 1.23 -12.97
CA LEU A 58 6.45 0.45 -13.96
C LEU A 58 6.67 1.27 -15.22
N THR A 59 7.94 1.54 -15.57
CA THR A 59 8.29 2.29 -16.79
C THR A 59 8.73 1.36 -17.93
N CYS A 60 9.19 0.14 -17.64
CA CYS A 60 9.70 -0.78 -18.66
C CYS A 60 8.63 -1.11 -19.73
N PRO A 61 8.80 -0.69 -21.01
CA PRO A 61 7.74 -0.79 -22.01
C PRO A 61 7.49 -2.24 -22.46
N ARG A 62 8.55 -3.06 -22.46
CA ARG A 62 8.48 -4.49 -22.79
C ARG A 62 7.82 -5.30 -21.67
N ALA A 63 8.08 -4.96 -20.40
CA ALA A 63 7.36 -5.56 -19.27
C ALA A 63 5.87 -5.18 -19.33
N ALA A 64 5.52 -3.91 -19.48
CA ALA A 64 4.12 -3.49 -19.62
C ALA A 64 3.38 -4.20 -20.79
N SER A 65 4.03 -4.35 -21.96
CA SER A 65 3.47 -5.12 -23.08
C SER A 65 3.22 -6.59 -22.75
N LEU A 66 4.13 -7.24 -22.01
CA LEU A 66 3.96 -8.62 -21.55
C LEU A 66 2.86 -8.73 -20.49
N ILE A 67 2.84 -7.83 -19.50
CA ILE A 67 1.83 -7.80 -18.43
C ILE A 67 0.43 -7.60 -19.00
N GLY A 68 0.24 -6.70 -19.97
CA GLY A 68 -1.07 -6.51 -20.62
C GLY A 68 -1.63 -7.78 -21.30
N ARG A 69 -0.77 -8.74 -21.67
CA ARG A 69 -1.22 -10.07 -22.15
C ARG A 69 -1.64 -11.01 -21.02
N LEU A 70 -1.02 -10.90 -19.84
CA LEU A 70 -1.41 -11.65 -18.63
C LEU A 70 -2.68 -11.08 -17.99
N GLU A 71 -2.84 -9.75 -18.01
CA GLU A 71 -4.09 -9.09 -17.58
C GLU A 71 -5.26 -9.51 -18.48
N ALA A 72 -5.02 -9.63 -19.80
CA ALA A 72 -6.01 -10.13 -20.77
C ALA A 72 -6.27 -11.65 -20.70
N SER A 73 -5.43 -12.46 -20.03
CA SER A 73 -5.64 -13.91 -19.90
C SER A 73 -6.53 -14.31 -18.72
N GLY A 74 -7.04 -13.34 -17.96
CA GLY A 74 -7.87 -13.58 -16.77
C GLY A 74 -7.08 -13.91 -15.49
N LEU A 75 -5.75 -13.82 -15.52
CA LEU A 75 -4.88 -14.16 -14.38
C LEU A 75 -5.25 -13.39 -13.10
N MET A 76 -5.63 -12.12 -13.22
CA MET A 76 -6.06 -11.28 -12.09
C MET A 76 -7.28 -11.84 -11.34
N ALA A 77 -8.21 -12.48 -12.06
CA ALA A 77 -9.38 -13.11 -11.43
C ALA A 77 -8.97 -14.36 -10.65
N GLN A 78 -8.14 -15.22 -11.24
CA GLN A 78 -7.61 -16.43 -10.60
C GLN A 78 -6.76 -16.12 -9.36
N MET A 79 -5.94 -15.07 -9.42
CA MET A 79 -5.20 -14.57 -8.25
C MET A 79 -6.10 -13.99 -7.17
N THR A 80 -7.21 -13.33 -7.55
CA THR A 80 -8.21 -12.81 -6.59
C THR A 80 -9.02 -13.94 -5.94
N GLU A 81 -9.34 -15.00 -6.68
CA GLU A 81 -10.02 -16.19 -6.18
C GLU A 81 -9.13 -16.92 -5.15
N ARG A 82 -7.85 -17.14 -5.47
CA ARG A 82 -6.86 -17.70 -4.54
C ARG A 82 -6.75 -16.94 -3.22
N LEU A 83 -6.83 -15.60 -3.23
CA LEU A 83 -6.78 -14.78 -2.00
C LEU A 83 -8.00 -15.01 -1.06
N ALA A 84 -9.08 -15.62 -1.54
CA ALA A 84 -10.23 -16.01 -0.71
C ALA A 84 -10.15 -17.48 -0.22
N GLU A 85 -9.33 -18.31 -0.86
CA GLU A 85 -9.20 -19.75 -0.57
C GLU A 85 -7.92 -20.12 0.20
N ASP A 86 -6.86 -19.30 0.10
CA ASP A 86 -5.54 -19.53 0.69
C ASP A 86 -5.22 -18.43 1.75
N PRO A 87 -5.38 -18.74 3.06
CA PRO A 87 -5.09 -17.79 4.13
C PRO A 87 -3.60 -17.42 4.26
N GLU A 88 -2.68 -18.31 3.88
CA GLU A 88 -1.23 -18.05 3.98
C GLU A 88 -0.81 -17.05 2.89
N LEU A 89 -1.30 -17.22 1.67
CA LEU A 89 -1.16 -16.24 0.59
C LEU A 89 -1.79 -14.88 0.96
N ALA A 90 -2.97 -14.90 1.58
CA ALA A 90 -3.65 -13.68 2.01
C ALA A 90 -2.87 -12.92 3.12
N GLU A 91 -2.28 -13.63 4.09
CA GLU A 91 -1.42 -13.02 5.13
C GLU A 91 -0.17 -12.37 4.53
N VAL A 92 0.53 -13.05 3.61
CA VAL A 92 1.72 -12.48 2.96
C VAL A 92 1.38 -11.31 2.03
N TYR A 93 0.22 -11.34 1.36
CA TYR A 93 -0.24 -10.23 0.50
C TYR A 93 -0.79 -9.04 1.32
N GLN A 94 -1.32 -9.28 2.54
CA GLN A 94 -1.57 -8.23 3.54
C GLN A 94 -0.27 -7.58 4.03
N ALA A 95 0.79 -8.36 4.29
CA ALA A 95 2.11 -7.81 4.62
C ALA A 95 2.71 -7.00 3.46
N ALA A 96 2.48 -7.42 2.20
CA ALA A 96 2.86 -6.66 1.00
C ALA A 96 2.17 -5.29 0.94
N HIS A 97 0.88 -5.25 1.26
CA HIS A 97 0.07 -4.03 1.36
C HIS A 97 0.59 -3.08 2.44
N GLU A 98 0.80 -3.57 3.67
CA GLU A 98 1.31 -2.75 4.79
C GLU A 98 2.71 -2.20 4.47
N ARG A 99 3.56 -3.01 3.84
CA ARG A 99 4.89 -2.58 3.38
C ARG A 99 4.81 -1.47 2.32
N TYR A 100 3.86 -1.55 1.38
CA TYR A 100 3.60 -0.50 0.39
C TYR A 100 3.21 0.83 1.08
N LEU A 101 2.32 0.77 2.07
CA LEU A 101 1.90 1.96 2.82
C LEU A 101 3.07 2.59 3.59
N ALA A 102 3.92 1.77 4.21
CA ALA A 102 5.09 2.21 4.96
C ALA A 102 6.16 2.87 4.07
N ASP A 103 6.50 2.25 2.93
CA ASP A 103 7.47 2.82 1.99
C ASP A 103 6.95 4.13 1.35
N ARG A 104 5.65 4.25 1.06
CA ARG A 104 5.05 5.54 0.65
C ARG A 104 5.11 6.59 1.76
N ALA A 105 4.87 6.21 3.02
CA ALA A 105 4.95 7.13 4.15
C ALA A 105 6.39 7.62 4.39
N GLN A 106 7.41 6.78 4.14
CA GLN A 106 8.81 7.21 4.16
C GLN A 106 9.08 8.26 3.07
N ILE A 107 8.69 8.00 1.81
CA ILE A 107 8.83 8.96 0.70
C ILE A 107 8.13 10.29 1.03
N ALA A 108 6.93 10.23 1.62
CA ALA A 108 6.15 11.42 2.01
C ALA A 108 6.85 12.30 3.07
N ALA A 109 7.65 11.68 3.95
CA ALA A 109 8.45 12.37 4.96
C ALA A 109 9.75 12.94 4.37
N GLU A 110 10.45 12.15 3.54
CA GLU A 110 11.71 12.55 2.88
C GLU A 110 11.53 13.73 1.91
N GLN A 111 10.43 13.73 1.15
CA GLN A 111 10.09 14.80 0.20
C GLN A 111 9.28 15.93 0.84
N GLY A 112 8.97 15.85 2.14
CA GLY A 112 8.25 16.89 2.88
C GLY A 112 6.78 17.11 2.47
N THR A 113 6.18 16.22 1.67
CA THR A 113 4.80 16.35 1.16
C THR A 113 3.74 16.15 2.25
N GLY A 114 4.12 15.55 3.37
CA GLY A 114 3.23 15.20 4.47
C GLY A 114 2.21 14.10 4.13
N PRO A 115 1.31 13.75 5.06
CA PRO A 115 0.26 12.76 4.83
C PRO A 115 -0.75 13.21 3.77
N VAL A 116 -1.42 12.23 3.16
CA VAL A 116 -2.40 12.43 2.09
C VAL A 116 -3.66 11.63 2.39
N ALA A 117 -4.55 12.21 3.20
CA ALA A 117 -5.74 11.53 3.74
C ALA A 117 -6.65 10.89 2.67
N GLN A 118 -6.67 11.43 1.44
CA GLN A 118 -7.41 10.84 0.32
C GLN A 118 -6.99 9.41 -0.04
N ILE A 119 -5.73 9.04 0.24
CA ILE A 119 -5.14 7.74 -0.12
C ILE A 119 -4.60 6.99 1.11
N GLU A 120 -4.99 7.42 2.31
CA GLU A 120 -4.65 6.76 3.57
C GLU A 120 -5.25 5.34 3.61
N GLY A 121 -4.45 4.35 4.04
CA GLY A 121 -4.84 2.93 3.99
C GLY A 121 -5.00 2.34 2.57
N ILE A 122 -4.78 3.10 1.49
CA ILE A 122 -5.01 2.65 0.12
C ILE A 122 -3.68 2.40 -0.60
N SER A 123 -3.48 1.22 -1.16
CA SER A 123 -2.34 0.85 -2.00
C SER A 123 -2.75 0.56 -3.44
N ALA A 124 -1.83 0.68 -4.39
CA ALA A 124 -2.09 0.33 -5.79
C ALA A 124 -2.33 -1.19 -5.98
N GLY A 125 -2.72 -1.58 -7.19
CA GLY A 125 -2.85 -2.99 -7.58
C GLY A 125 -4.06 -3.74 -7.03
N GLY A 126 -4.82 -3.16 -6.10
CA GLY A 126 -6.04 -3.77 -5.52
C GLY A 126 -5.81 -4.54 -4.22
N MET A 127 -4.55 -4.60 -3.76
CA MET A 127 -4.15 -5.01 -2.42
C MET A 127 -5.02 -4.36 -1.32
N PRO A 128 -5.27 -5.05 -0.18
CA PRO A 128 -4.82 -6.41 0.14
C PRO A 128 -5.83 -7.52 -0.25
N THR A 129 -7.04 -7.18 -0.70
CA THR A 129 -8.13 -8.17 -0.84
C THR A 129 -8.40 -8.66 -2.27
N ARG A 130 -7.75 -8.07 -3.29
CA ARG A 130 -7.91 -8.49 -4.69
C ARG A 130 -6.71 -8.10 -5.56
N VAL A 131 -6.79 -8.48 -6.84
CA VAL A 131 -5.90 -7.99 -7.91
C VAL A 131 -6.73 -7.18 -8.91
N LYS A 132 -6.34 -5.92 -9.17
CA LYS A 132 -6.96 -5.02 -10.16
C LYS A 132 -6.02 -4.56 -11.27
N CYS A 133 -4.70 -4.71 -11.07
CA CYS A 133 -3.67 -4.30 -12.01
C CYS A 133 -2.35 -5.03 -11.66
N LEU A 134 -1.84 -5.86 -12.57
CA LEU A 134 -0.59 -6.62 -12.39
C LEU A 134 0.63 -5.71 -12.54
N HIS A 135 0.53 -4.60 -13.28
CA HIS A 135 1.62 -3.63 -13.42
C HIS A 135 2.08 -3.10 -12.06
N ALA A 136 1.15 -2.82 -11.14
CA ALA A 136 1.45 -2.32 -9.79
C ALA A 136 2.11 -3.39 -8.89
N LEU A 137 1.63 -4.64 -8.94
CA LEU A 137 2.21 -5.74 -8.16
C LEU A 137 3.63 -6.08 -8.64
N THR A 138 3.82 -6.12 -9.96
CA THR A 138 5.14 -6.31 -10.60
C THR A 138 6.09 -5.17 -10.23
N ALA A 139 5.60 -3.93 -10.23
CA ALA A 139 6.40 -2.77 -9.86
C ALA A 139 6.87 -2.83 -8.40
N GLN A 140 6.00 -3.27 -7.48
CA GLN A 140 6.39 -3.49 -6.09
C GLN A 140 7.37 -4.65 -5.94
N ALA A 141 7.12 -5.82 -6.53
CA ALA A 141 8.01 -6.98 -6.42
C ALA A 141 9.44 -6.66 -6.91
N LEU A 142 9.56 -5.96 -8.06
CA LEU A 142 10.86 -5.51 -8.58
C LEU A 142 11.54 -4.46 -7.67
N ALA A 143 10.78 -3.56 -7.05
CA ALA A 143 11.30 -2.49 -6.21
C ALA A 143 11.65 -2.92 -4.76
N SER A 144 10.85 -3.80 -4.16
CA SER A 144 11.02 -4.29 -2.79
C SER A 144 11.88 -5.55 -2.69
N GLY A 145 11.99 -6.31 -3.78
CA GLY A 145 12.72 -7.57 -3.87
C GLY A 145 11.84 -8.82 -3.68
N PRO A 146 12.35 -10.01 -4.07
CA PRO A 146 11.58 -11.25 -4.04
C PRO A 146 11.09 -11.63 -2.64
N GLY A 147 9.86 -12.15 -2.57
CA GLY A 147 9.19 -12.57 -1.33
C GLY A 147 8.43 -11.44 -0.63
N VAL A 148 8.43 -10.22 -1.15
CA VAL A 148 7.69 -9.08 -0.56
C VAL A 148 6.28 -8.93 -1.14
N ASN A 149 6.03 -9.35 -2.39
CA ASN A 149 4.68 -9.38 -2.96
C ASN A 149 4.52 -10.67 -3.80
N PRO A 150 3.95 -11.75 -3.25
CA PRO A 150 4.01 -13.09 -3.85
C PRO A 150 3.33 -13.15 -5.22
N LEU A 151 2.21 -12.43 -5.39
CA LEU A 151 1.52 -12.33 -6.68
C LEU A 151 2.27 -11.47 -7.69
N GLY A 152 3.00 -10.46 -7.22
CA GLY A 152 3.96 -9.71 -8.05
C GLY A 152 5.17 -10.56 -8.47
N ASP A 153 5.69 -11.40 -7.58
CA ASP A 153 6.80 -12.32 -7.85
C ASP A 153 6.41 -13.42 -8.84
N GLU A 154 5.19 -13.97 -8.76
CA GLU A 154 4.61 -14.86 -9.77
C GLU A 154 4.60 -14.20 -11.15
N VAL A 155 4.15 -12.93 -11.26
CA VAL A 155 4.21 -12.21 -12.54
C VAL A 155 5.65 -12.01 -13.00
N VAL A 156 6.59 -11.60 -12.12
CA VAL A 156 8.01 -11.44 -12.49
C VAL A 156 8.60 -12.75 -13.04
N ALA A 157 8.19 -13.91 -12.53
CA ALA A 157 8.58 -15.22 -13.05
C ALA A 157 8.00 -15.48 -14.45
N GLU A 158 6.71 -15.24 -14.67
CA GLU A 158 6.03 -15.39 -15.97
C GLU A 158 6.56 -14.43 -17.05
N LEU A 159 6.96 -13.20 -16.66
CA LEU A 159 7.66 -12.27 -17.57
C LEU A 159 9.06 -12.77 -17.97
N GLY A 160 9.65 -13.65 -17.16
CA GLY A 160 10.97 -14.24 -17.35
C GLY A 160 12.08 -13.20 -17.56
N GLY A 161 13.07 -13.57 -18.36
CA GLY A 161 14.19 -12.69 -18.73
C GLY A 161 13.82 -11.59 -19.72
N PHE A 162 12.75 -10.81 -19.48
CA PHE A 162 12.24 -9.81 -20.43
C PHE A 162 13.30 -8.77 -20.85
N TRP A 163 14.26 -8.47 -19.98
CA TRP A 163 15.39 -7.57 -20.22
C TRP A 163 16.43 -8.06 -21.25
N THR A 164 16.36 -9.33 -21.69
CA THR A 164 17.27 -9.91 -22.70
C THR A 164 17.15 -9.26 -24.08
N ASN A 165 16.02 -8.60 -24.36
CA ASN A 165 15.93 -7.60 -25.43
C ASN A 165 15.84 -6.21 -24.76
N PRO A 166 16.81 -5.29 -24.94
CA PRO A 166 16.92 -4.10 -24.10
C PRO A 166 15.75 -3.12 -24.24
N CYS A 167 15.56 -2.24 -23.25
CA CYS A 167 14.44 -1.29 -23.21
C CYS A 167 14.63 -0.06 -24.12
N HIS A 168 14.92 -0.29 -25.40
CA HIS A 168 15.05 0.73 -26.44
C HIS A 168 13.70 1.42 -26.79
N PRO A 169 13.74 2.65 -27.36
CA PRO A 169 12.53 3.35 -27.82
C PRO A 169 11.75 2.59 -28.90
N GLU A 170 12.41 1.76 -29.71
CA GLU A 170 11.75 0.91 -30.72
C GLU A 170 10.86 -0.20 -30.14
N HIS A 171 10.95 -0.45 -28.82
CA HIS A 171 10.03 -1.32 -28.08
C HIS A 171 8.88 -0.54 -27.43
N VAL A 172 8.74 0.75 -27.73
CA VAL A 172 7.49 1.51 -27.58
C VAL A 172 6.73 1.38 -28.89
N ASP A 173 5.71 0.54 -28.86
CA ASP A 173 4.72 0.41 -29.93
C ASP A 173 4.07 1.80 -30.21
N PRO A 174 4.07 2.30 -31.46
CA PRO A 174 3.57 3.63 -31.79
C PRO A 174 2.05 3.78 -31.71
N GLU A 175 1.28 2.68 -31.71
CA GLU A 175 -0.17 2.69 -31.50
C GLU A 175 -0.54 2.48 -30.02
N ARG A 176 0.43 2.12 -29.16
CA ARG A 176 0.22 1.99 -27.72
C ARG A 176 -0.14 3.37 -27.14
N PRO A 177 -1.32 3.55 -26.53
CA PRO A 177 -1.63 4.79 -25.82
C PRO A 177 -0.57 5.05 -24.74
N ALA A 178 -0.26 6.33 -24.50
CA ALA A 178 0.66 6.72 -23.43
C ALA A 178 0.25 6.00 -22.13
N ALA A 179 1.22 5.39 -21.44
CA ALA A 179 0.96 4.45 -20.35
C ALA A 179 -0.08 5.07 -19.41
N PRO A 180 -1.25 4.41 -19.23
CA PRO A 180 -2.44 5.08 -18.74
C PRO A 180 -2.13 5.73 -17.39
N GLU A 181 -2.78 6.87 -17.13
CA GLU A 181 -3.00 7.26 -15.75
C GLU A 181 -3.69 6.04 -15.12
N ASN A 182 -3.11 5.45 -14.08
CA ASN A 182 -3.75 4.28 -13.47
C ASN A 182 -5.17 4.75 -13.11
N PRO A 183 -6.23 3.96 -13.34
CA PRO A 183 -7.58 4.41 -12.96
C PRO A 183 -7.61 4.81 -11.48
N ASP A 184 -6.85 4.08 -10.65
CA ASP A 184 -6.42 4.38 -9.28
C ASP A 184 -5.99 5.85 -9.01
N ASP A 185 -5.25 6.47 -9.93
CA ASP A 185 -4.75 7.86 -9.80
C ASP A 185 -5.88 8.91 -9.86
N SER A 186 -7.06 8.51 -10.33
CA SER A 186 -8.28 9.33 -10.41
C SER A 186 -9.45 8.79 -9.58
N GLU A 187 -9.58 7.46 -9.49
CA GLU A 187 -10.60 6.74 -8.74
C GLU A 187 -10.06 6.41 -7.35
N LEU A 188 -10.16 7.40 -6.45
CA LEU A 188 -10.19 7.09 -5.02
C LEU A 188 -11.31 6.06 -4.79
N PRO A 189 -11.06 4.95 -4.07
CA PRO A 189 -12.11 3.98 -3.82
C PRO A 189 -13.25 4.64 -3.03
N ASP A 190 -14.48 4.45 -3.51
CA ASP A 190 -15.70 4.82 -2.78
C ASP A 190 -15.62 4.19 -1.39
N ASN A 191 -15.35 5.00 -0.37
CA ASN A 191 -15.14 4.53 0.99
C ASN A 191 -16.50 4.22 1.62
N PRO A 192 -16.89 2.95 1.82
CA PRO A 192 -18.15 2.64 2.46
C PRO A 192 -18.03 3.08 3.93
N GLU A 193 -18.83 4.09 4.34
CA GLU A 193 -18.80 4.59 5.71
C GLU A 193 -18.80 3.41 6.71
N PRO A 194 -17.92 3.40 7.72
CA PRO A 194 -17.83 2.30 8.65
C PRO A 194 -19.17 2.15 9.35
N ARG A 195 -19.90 1.08 8.99
CA ARG A 195 -21.28 0.83 9.46
C ARG A 195 -21.30 0.89 10.98
N ARG A 196 -21.82 1.99 11.52
CA ARG A 196 -21.89 2.20 12.97
C ARG A 196 -22.57 0.99 13.60
N ARG A 197 -21.82 0.21 14.38
CA ARG A 197 -22.41 -0.81 15.25
C ARG A 197 -23.43 -0.09 16.13
N SER A 198 -24.68 -0.53 16.08
CA SER A 198 -25.73 0.01 16.93
C SER A 198 -25.46 -0.43 18.37
N GLU A 199 -24.73 0.40 19.12
CA GLU A 199 -24.55 0.22 20.55
C GLU A 199 -25.90 0.43 21.25
N SER A 200 -26.50 -0.67 21.73
CA SER A 200 -27.71 -0.61 22.54
C SER A 200 -27.43 0.18 23.82
N PRO A 201 -28.25 1.20 24.16
CA PRO A 201 -27.97 2.05 25.30
C PRO A 201 -28.10 1.27 26.62
N VAL A 202 -27.02 1.22 27.40
CA VAL A 202 -27.05 0.74 28.78
C VAL A 202 -27.69 1.81 29.66
N SER A 203 -28.91 1.55 30.13
CA SER A 203 -29.65 2.46 31.01
C SER A 203 -29.06 2.47 32.42
N TYR A 204 -28.57 3.63 32.86
CA TYR A 204 -28.05 3.86 34.21
C TYR A 204 -29.15 4.49 35.07
N GLU A 205 -29.73 3.75 36.02
CA GLU A 205 -30.71 4.29 36.97
C GLU A 205 -30.03 4.98 38.16
N SER A 206 -30.52 6.17 38.51
CA SER A 206 -29.97 7.00 39.58
C SER A 206 -30.80 6.92 40.85
N GLY A 207 -30.27 6.29 41.91
CA GLY A 207 -30.82 6.34 43.28
C GLY A 207 -29.98 7.25 44.17
N SER A 208 -30.63 8.15 44.92
CA SER A 208 -29.96 9.12 45.80
C SER A 208 -30.39 8.97 47.26
N SER A 209 -29.43 9.22 48.16
CA SER A 209 -29.46 9.40 49.62
C SER A 209 -30.75 9.17 50.42
N GLN A 210 -30.59 8.51 51.57
CA GLN A 210 -31.01 9.13 52.84
C GLN A 210 -30.19 8.63 54.05
N ASP A 211 -29.96 9.54 55.00
CA ASP A 211 -29.26 9.30 56.26
C ASP A 211 -30.09 8.50 57.26
N HIS A 212 -29.43 7.86 58.23
CA HIS A 212 -29.79 7.97 59.66
C HIS A 212 -28.60 7.55 60.54
N ALA A 213 -28.47 8.17 61.72
CA ALA A 213 -27.40 7.91 62.68
C ALA A 213 -27.95 7.70 64.08
N THR A 214 -27.47 6.66 64.78
CA THR A 214 -27.71 6.49 66.22
C THR A 214 -26.58 5.74 66.91
N SER A 215 -26.19 6.26 68.07
CA SER A 215 -25.38 5.64 69.14
C SER A 215 -26.28 5.59 70.41
N PRO A 216 -25.88 5.19 71.64
CA PRO A 216 -24.60 4.66 72.13
C PRO A 216 -24.72 3.46 73.11
N ALA A 217 -23.60 2.97 73.67
CA ALA A 217 -23.48 2.47 75.06
C ALA A 217 -22.02 2.17 75.51
N HIS A 218 -21.71 2.36 76.80
CA HIS A 218 -20.51 1.97 77.57
C HIS A 218 -20.94 1.64 79.02
N PRO A 219 -20.12 1.09 79.96
CA PRO A 219 -18.66 0.87 79.99
C PRO A 219 -18.23 -0.49 79.38
N SER A 220 -17.65 -1.56 79.98
CA SER A 220 -17.06 -1.93 81.30
C SER A 220 -16.32 -3.29 81.15
N GLU A 221 -15.35 -3.76 81.96
CA GLU A 221 -14.54 -3.19 83.08
C GLU A 221 -13.22 -4.00 83.30
N HIS A 222 -12.56 -3.84 84.46
CA HIS A 222 -11.31 -4.48 84.94
C HIS A 222 -11.07 -5.99 84.64
N HIS A 223 -9.82 -6.36 84.31
CA HIS A 223 -8.89 -7.02 85.27
C HIS A 223 -7.41 -7.00 84.81
N GLU A 224 -6.50 -7.51 85.66
CA GLU A 224 -5.02 -7.41 85.55
C GLU A 224 -4.31 -8.76 85.26
N SER A 225 -2.98 -8.68 85.15
CA SER A 225 -1.90 -9.69 85.30
C SER A 225 -1.51 -10.70 84.19
N GLU A 226 -0.29 -10.47 83.69
CA GLU A 226 0.86 -11.39 83.51
C GLU A 226 0.79 -12.68 82.63
N ALA A 227 1.51 -12.59 81.52
CA ALA A 227 2.63 -13.47 81.10
C ALA A 227 2.39 -14.96 80.75
N SER A 228 2.35 -15.22 79.43
CA SER A 228 3.20 -16.23 78.74
C SER A 228 3.36 -15.85 77.26
#